data_AF-A0A6I7R7G8-F1
#
_entry.id   AF-A0A6I7R7G8-F1
#
_cell.length_a   1.000
_cell.length_b   1.000
_cell.length_c   1.000
_cell.angle_alpha   90.00
_cell.angle_beta   90.00
_cell.angle_gamma   90.00
#
_symmetry.space_group_name_H-M   'P 1'
#
loop_
_entity.id
_entity.type
_entity.pdbx_description
1 polymer ?
#
loop_
_entity_poly.entity_id
_entity_poly.type
_entity_poly.pdbx_seq_one_letter_code
_entity_poly.pdbx_strand_id
1 'polypeptide(L)'
;MAKTFKSFSLTALLFFFITSAAHAQLDYDDLGNWAFHPDKPGTLLDGFNIDIAVIDENLNTDTLIQRTNNSMINTGVDVFFVHPTILHNVTGFTERKNIPLEDQPQPMIAAGIVGQAGLLSQFGRVFAPRYQQATPPTFINSPLDSTQVEVINTAYEDVKAAFQHYLQHHNNGNKIILASHSQGAFLVSILLRDLFDDNSSLREQLVVAVTAGIVSSYAEAGKIDGGWWENIPRCEEFEQCGCVMTWRSFKEGQTIPFISPGHLTLNPNAANQNLLYRNLNVSNDQLFQDSVYYSTASQPLEYYITLRGNAPYGGNAGFVAFDDFYQIRFQRSGMTRVGFMVEHTPQPNDQRPNPLLDEESNPSFTAMGYHNRDYNIYQWALLQQIDAKLAVCTLTNSVKDWKANNVNSLQIQNGPASNYLRISIEDSPIRDETVKIYDLNGRLILETATDSSGKINTSGIPPSVYFLHTGFGVKKILIQR
;
A
#
# COMPACT_ATOMS: atom_id res chain seq x y z
N MET A 1 34.90 -61.52 -38.50
CA MET A 1 35.38 -60.87 -37.27
C MET A 1 34.76 -59.48 -37.20
N ALA A 2 33.64 -59.36 -36.50
CA ALA A 2 32.85 -58.14 -36.38
C ALA A 2 33.50 -57.20 -35.35
N LYS A 3 33.69 -55.94 -35.71
CA LYS A 3 34.16 -54.88 -34.79
C LYS A 3 32.95 -54.30 -34.05
N THR A 4 32.99 -54.44 -32.74
CA THR A 4 31.98 -54.05 -31.76
C THR A 4 31.91 -52.52 -31.63
N PHE A 5 30.74 -51.94 -31.91
CA PHE A 5 30.41 -50.58 -31.51
C PHE A 5 30.13 -50.55 -30.00
N LYS A 6 30.88 -49.75 -29.23
CA LYS A 6 30.54 -49.41 -27.84
C LYS A 6 29.60 -48.20 -27.87
N SER A 7 28.36 -48.37 -27.43
CA SER A 7 27.44 -47.26 -27.16
C SER A 7 27.86 -46.56 -25.87
N PHE A 8 28.10 -45.25 -25.94
CA PHE A 8 28.16 -44.41 -24.74
C PHE A 8 26.73 -44.18 -24.25
N SER A 9 26.39 -44.77 -23.11
CA SER A 9 25.18 -44.45 -22.36
C SER A 9 25.41 -43.13 -21.63
N LEU A 10 24.72 -42.07 -22.04
CA LEU A 10 24.70 -40.78 -21.34
C LEU A 10 23.76 -40.92 -20.14
N THR A 11 24.30 -41.23 -18.97
CA THR A 11 23.53 -41.26 -17.72
C THR A 11 23.20 -39.81 -17.34
N ALA A 12 21.98 -39.37 -17.65
CA ALA A 12 21.44 -38.12 -17.15
C ALA A 12 21.27 -38.23 -15.63
N LEU A 13 22.10 -37.51 -14.87
CA LEU A 13 21.93 -37.33 -13.44
C LEU A 13 20.70 -36.44 -13.23
N LEU A 14 19.53 -37.04 -12.99
CA LEU A 14 18.38 -36.30 -12.45
C LEU A 14 18.73 -35.86 -11.04
N PHE A 15 19.05 -34.58 -10.87
CA PHE A 15 18.92 -33.93 -9.57
C PHE A 15 17.43 -33.86 -9.25
N PHE A 16 16.97 -34.78 -8.40
CA PHE A 16 15.72 -34.60 -7.67
C PHE A 16 15.94 -33.43 -6.71
N PHE A 17 15.56 -32.22 -7.14
CA PHE A 17 15.12 -31.23 -6.19
C PHE A 17 13.90 -31.82 -5.49
N ILE A 18 14.02 -32.05 -4.19
CA ILE A 18 12.86 -32.29 -3.34
C ILE A 18 12.10 -30.95 -3.36
N THR A 19 11.20 -30.80 -4.32
CA THR A 19 10.20 -29.75 -4.31
C THR A 19 9.37 -29.99 -3.07
N SER A 20 9.39 -29.04 -2.13
CA SER A 20 8.29 -28.84 -1.21
C SER A 20 6.99 -28.98 -1.99
N ALA A 21 6.00 -29.71 -1.45
CA ALA A 21 4.71 -29.88 -2.10
C ALA A 21 4.26 -28.54 -2.69
N ALA A 22 4.19 -28.45 -4.02
CA ALA A 22 3.70 -27.26 -4.69
C ALA A 22 2.25 -27.11 -4.21
N HIS A 23 2.00 -26.13 -3.34
CA HIS A 23 0.64 -25.72 -3.05
C HIS A 23 0.03 -25.33 -4.40
N ALA A 24 -1.11 -25.92 -4.74
CA ALA A 24 -1.82 -25.52 -5.95
C ALA A 24 -2.27 -24.07 -5.75
N GLN A 25 -1.57 -23.15 -6.39
CA GLN A 25 -1.88 -21.72 -6.39
C GLN A 25 -3.32 -21.53 -6.91
N LEU A 26 -4.11 -20.70 -6.24
CA LEU A 26 -5.47 -20.40 -6.68
C LEU A 26 -5.46 -19.76 -8.09
N ASP A 27 -6.44 -20.15 -8.90
CA ASP A 27 -6.62 -19.61 -10.24
C ASP A 27 -7.52 -18.36 -10.20
N TYR A 28 -6.94 -17.19 -10.48
CA TYR A 28 -7.68 -15.92 -10.47
C TYR A 28 -8.34 -15.58 -11.82
N ASP A 29 -8.23 -16.44 -12.84
CA ASP A 29 -9.17 -16.41 -13.98
C ASP A 29 -10.58 -16.84 -13.54
N ASP A 30 -10.69 -17.66 -12.49
CA ASP A 30 -11.98 -17.99 -11.87
C ASP A 30 -12.49 -16.83 -10.99
N LEU A 31 -13.52 -16.14 -11.46
CA LEU A 31 -14.23 -15.09 -10.71
C LEU A 31 -14.77 -15.59 -9.35
N GLY A 32 -14.90 -16.89 -9.14
CA GLY A 32 -15.19 -17.52 -7.84
C GLY A 32 -14.15 -17.20 -6.76
N ASN A 33 -12.89 -17.00 -7.14
CA ASN A 33 -11.78 -16.67 -6.24
C ASN A 33 -11.67 -15.18 -5.91
N TRP A 34 -12.54 -14.34 -6.47
CA TRP A 34 -12.66 -12.93 -6.11
C TRP A 34 -13.84 -12.70 -5.17
N ALA A 35 -13.65 -11.97 -4.06
CA ALA A 35 -14.76 -11.50 -3.24
C ALA A 35 -15.49 -10.37 -3.97
N PHE A 36 -14.72 -9.46 -4.58
CA PHE A 36 -15.20 -8.44 -5.52
C PHE A 36 -14.29 -8.37 -6.73
N HIS A 37 -14.91 -8.24 -7.90
CA HIS A 37 -14.24 -8.02 -9.17
C HIS A 37 -15.20 -7.27 -10.10
N PRO A 38 -14.75 -6.28 -10.89
CA PRO A 38 -15.62 -5.50 -11.78
C PRO A 38 -16.36 -6.33 -12.84
N ASP A 39 -15.81 -7.49 -13.21
CA ASP A 39 -16.45 -8.40 -14.15
C ASP A 39 -17.27 -9.52 -13.46
N LYS A 40 -17.32 -9.54 -12.12
CA LYS A 40 -18.09 -10.52 -11.36
C LYS A 40 -19.52 -9.99 -11.13
N PRO A 41 -20.56 -10.65 -11.69
CA PRO A 41 -21.93 -10.18 -11.56
C PRO A 41 -22.47 -10.40 -10.14
N GLY A 42 -23.39 -9.53 -9.71
CA GLY A 42 -24.18 -9.73 -8.48
C GLY A 42 -23.37 -9.63 -7.18
N THR A 43 -22.23 -8.94 -7.20
CA THR A 43 -21.46 -8.67 -5.99
C THR A 43 -22.17 -7.60 -5.15
N LEU A 44 -22.07 -7.70 -3.82
CA LEU A 44 -22.77 -6.80 -2.88
C LEU A 44 -22.45 -5.30 -3.07
N LEU A 45 -21.30 -4.96 -3.64
CA LEU A 45 -20.82 -3.60 -3.84
C LEU A 45 -21.32 -3.02 -5.18
N ASP A 46 -21.69 -3.88 -6.13
CA ASP A 46 -22.30 -3.47 -7.40
C ASP A 46 -23.66 -2.82 -7.13
N GLY A 47 -23.82 -1.56 -7.53
CA GLY A 47 -25.03 -0.77 -7.28
C GLY A 47 -25.29 -0.43 -5.80
N PHE A 48 -24.38 -0.73 -4.88
CA PHE A 48 -24.53 -0.36 -3.47
C PHE A 48 -24.54 1.17 -3.34
N ASN A 49 -25.51 1.71 -2.61
CA ASN A 49 -25.55 3.13 -2.32
C ASN A 49 -24.46 3.48 -1.28
N ILE A 50 -23.41 4.19 -1.70
CA ILE A 50 -22.32 4.59 -0.80
C ILE A 50 -22.48 6.00 -0.22
N ASP A 51 -23.66 6.62 -0.37
CA ASP A 51 -23.97 7.87 0.32
C ASP A 51 -23.81 7.73 1.83
N ILE A 52 -23.43 8.84 2.49
CA ILE A 52 -23.25 8.92 3.94
C ILE A 52 -24.30 9.88 4.50
N ALA A 53 -25.20 9.38 5.33
CA ALA A 53 -26.12 10.22 6.09
C ALA A 53 -25.49 10.61 7.43
N VAL A 54 -25.23 11.89 7.63
CA VAL A 54 -24.78 12.45 8.92
C VAL A 54 -26.00 12.54 9.84
N ILE A 55 -25.90 11.89 10.99
CA ILE A 55 -27.00 11.74 11.95
C ILE A 55 -26.76 12.67 13.14
N ASP A 56 -27.77 13.49 13.42
CA ASP A 56 -27.78 14.39 14.57
C ASP A 56 -28.04 13.64 15.89
N GLU A 57 -27.92 14.34 17.01
CA GLU A 57 -28.13 13.80 18.35
C GLU A 57 -29.57 13.31 18.61
N ASN A 58 -30.53 13.64 17.73
CA ASN A 58 -31.94 13.26 17.80
C ASN A 58 -32.32 12.16 16.78
N LEU A 59 -31.33 11.49 16.17
CA LEU A 59 -31.49 10.45 15.15
C LEU A 59 -32.14 10.93 13.84
N ASN A 60 -32.11 12.23 13.54
CA ASN A 60 -32.49 12.75 12.24
C ASN A 60 -31.27 12.81 11.30
N THR A 61 -31.53 12.74 10.00
CA THR A 61 -30.50 13.05 9.02
C THR A 61 -30.36 14.55 8.90
N ASP A 62 -29.25 15.08 9.39
CA ASP A 62 -28.89 16.50 9.26
C ASP A 62 -28.36 16.79 7.85
N THR A 63 -27.35 16.03 7.44
CA THR A 63 -26.69 16.20 6.13
C THR A 63 -26.63 14.86 5.38
N LEU A 64 -26.89 14.88 4.07
CA LEU A 64 -26.65 13.74 3.19
C LEU A 64 -25.46 14.04 2.26
N ILE A 65 -24.34 13.33 2.48
CA ILE A 65 -23.14 13.44 1.65
C ILE A 65 -23.27 12.42 0.51
N GLN A 66 -23.55 12.93 -0.68
CA GLN A 66 -23.69 12.09 -1.87
C GLN A 66 -22.34 11.61 -2.39
N ARG A 67 -22.26 10.32 -2.75
CA ARG A 67 -21.04 9.71 -3.27
C ARG A 67 -21.38 8.79 -4.45
N THR A 68 -20.57 8.87 -5.51
CA THR A 68 -20.75 8.00 -6.68
C THR A 68 -20.00 6.70 -6.46
N ASN A 69 -20.70 5.56 -6.53
CA ASN A 69 -20.05 4.25 -6.51
C ASN A 69 -19.41 3.95 -7.88
N ASN A 70 -18.08 4.03 -7.95
CA ASN A 70 -17.29 3.74 -9.15
C ASN A 70 -16.67 2.34 -9.12
N SER A 71 -17.14 1.41 -8.27
CA SER A 71 -16.57 0.06 -8.12
C SER A 71 -16.43 -0.74 -9.43
N MET A 72 -17.24 -0.41 -10.44
CA MET A 72 -17.25 -1.05 -11.76
C MET A 72 -16.76 -0.11 -12.87
N ILE A 73 -16.45 1.14 -12.55
CA ILE A 73 -16.16 2.21 -13.50
C ILE A 73 -14.67 2.50 -13.50
N ASN A 74 -14.05 2.41 -14.68
CA ASN A 74 -12.66 2.81 -14.84
C ASN A 74 -12.54 4.34 -14.84
N THR A 75 -12.03 4.89 -13.73
CA THR A 75 -11.75 6.32 -13.53
C THR A 75 -10.29 6.69 -13.81
N GLY A 76 -9.44 5.72 -14.15
CA GLY A 76 -7.97 5.84 -14.12
C GLY A 76 -7.35 5.50 -12.76
N VAL A 77 -8.16 5.14 -11.77
CA VAL A 77 -7.74 4.67 -10.44
C VAL A 77 -8.42 3.33 -10.15
N ASP A 78 -7.68 2.41 -9.54
CA ASP A 78 -8.18 1.13 -9.06
C ASP A 78 -7.88 1.01 -7.56
N VAL A 79 -8.82 0.40 -6.82
CA VAL A 79 -8.67 0.01 -5.42
C VAL A 79 -8.47 -1.49 -5.37
N PHE A 80 -7.31 -1.93 -4.86
CA PHE A 80 -7.06 -3.34 -4.58
C PHE A 80 -7.11 -3.55 -3.07
N PHE A 81 -8.17 -4.21 -2.58
CA PHE A 81 -8.44 -4.39 -1.16
C PHE A 81 -8.18 -5.81 -0.68
N VAL A 82 -7.29 -5.98 0.30
CA VAL A 82 -7.02 -7.27 0.96
C VAL A 82 -7.70 -7.29 2.33
N HIS A 83 -8.78 -8.06 2.42
CA HIS A 83 -9.63 -8.14 3.61
C HIS A 83 -8.92 -8.82 4.80
N PRO A 84 -9.39 -8.63 6.05
CA PRO A 84 -8.85 -9.31 7.24
C PRO A 84 -9.33 -10.77 7.32
N THR A 85 -8.96 -11.48 8.40
CA THR A 85 -9.60 -12.74 8.76
C THR A 85 -11.08 -12.52 9.11
N ILE A 86 -12.03 -13.12 8.40
CA ILE A 86 -13.47 -13.01 8.64
C ILE A 86 -14.07 -14.42 8.75
N LEU A 87 -14.52 -14.78 9.95
CA LEU A 87 -14.95 -16.14 10.33
C LEU A 87 -16.23 -16.11 11.17
N HIS A 88 -17.04 -17.17 11.11
CA HIS A 88 -18.23 -17.33 11.96
C HIS A 88 -17.88 -17.47 13.45
N ASN A 89 -16.80 -18.19 13.78
CA ASN A 89 -16.39 -18.43 15.16
C ASN A 89 -14.87 -18.22 15.31
N VAL A 90 -14.47 -17.02 15.70
CA VAL A 90 -13.06 -16.64 15.88
C VAL A 90 -12.41 -17.40 17.05
N THR A 91 -13.17 -17.75 18.09
CA THR A 91 -12.63 -18.42 19.30
C THR A 91 -12.55 -19.94 19.18
N GLY A 92 -13.13 -20.53 18.13
CA GLY A 92 -13.15 -21.97 17.91
C GLY A 92 -11.83 -22.57 17.38
N PHE A 93 -10.84 -21.75 17.03
CA PHE A 93 -9.59 -22.22 16.45
C PHE A 93 -8.49 -22.36 17.50
N THR A 94 -7.93 -23.56 17.64
CA THR A 94 -6.81 -23.87 18.55
C THR A 94 -5.49 -24.10 17.82
N GLU A 95 -5.51 -24.18 16.50
CA GLU A 95 -4.36 -24.52 15.66
C GLU A 95 -4.07 -23.42 14.63
N ARG A 96 -2.79 -23.28 14.27
CA ARG A 96 -2.32 -22.43 13.17
C ARG A 96 -2.45 -23.19 11.86
N LYS A 97 -3.33 -22.71 10.99
CA LYS A 97 -3.54 -23.27 9.64
C LYS A 97 -4.19 -22.23 8.74
N ASN A 98 -4.20 -22.51 7.44
CA ASN A 98 -4.99 -21.77 6.48
C ASN A 98 -6.39 -22.38 6.36
N ILE A 99 -7.39 -21.54 6.15
CA ILE A 99 -8.79 -21.93 5.97
C ILE A 99 -9.07 -21.97 4.47
N PRO A 100 -9.41 -23.14 3.89
CA PRO A 100 -9.76 -23.26 2.48
C PRO A 100 -10.92 -22.35 2.08
N LEU A 101 -11.00 -21.97 0.80
CA LEU A 101 -11.99 -20.99 0.33
C LEU A 101 -13.43 -21.48 0.56
N GLU A 102 -13.69 -22.76 0.34
CA GLU A 102 -14.97 -23.44 0.51
C GLU A 102 -15.53 -23.38 1.95
N ASP A 103 -14.66 -23.27 2.94
CA ASP A 103 -15.02 -23.21 4.37
C ASP A 103 -15.23 -21.78 4.87
N GLN A 104 -15.03 -20.78 4.00
CA GLN A 104 -15.09 -19.37 4.39
C GLN A 104 -16.50 -18.77 4.25
N PRO A 105 -16.93 -17.89 5.17
CA PRO A 105 -18.26 -17.30 5.17
C PRO A 105 -18.39 -16.17 4.13
N GLN A 106 -18.62 -16.52 2.86
CA GLN A 106 -18.64 -15.55 1.76
C GLN A 106 -19.54 -14.32 1.99
N PRO A 107 -20.78 -14.43 2.52
CA PRO A 107 -21.61 -13.26 2.78
C PRO A 107 -21.02 -12.32 3.84
N MET A 108 -20.37 -12.85 4.88
CA MET A 108 -19.70 -12.04 5.90
C MET A 108 -18.46 -11.36 5.36
N ILE A 109 -17.68 -12.04 4.51
CA ILE A 109 -16.53 -11.46 3.83
C ILE A 109 -16.99 -10.29 2.95
N ALA A 110 -18.03 -10.50 2.15
CA ALA A 110 -18.60 -9.45 1.29
C ALA A 110 -19.06 -8.23 2.12
N ALA A 111 -19.82 -8.45 3.20
CA ALA A 111 -20.28 -7.37 4.07
C ALA A 111 -19.13 -6.66 4.80
N GLY A 112 -18.10 -7.39 5.25
CA GLY A 112 -16.92 -6.83 5.90
C GLY A 112 -16.12 -5.93 4.95
N ILE A 113 -15.93 -6.37 3.70
CA ILE A 113 -15.27 -5.55 2.66
C ILE A 113 -16.10 -4.30 2.36
N VAL A 114 -17.42 -4.39 2.23
CA VAL A 114 -18.27 -3.19 2.03
C VAL A 114 -18.14 -2.24 3.22
N GLY A 115 -18.10 -2.75 4.45
CA GLY A 115 -17.93 -1.93 5.65
C GLY A 115 -16.58 -1.23 5.77
N GLN A 116 -15.48 -1.87 5.34
CA GLN A 116 -14.13 -1.33 5.47
C GLN A 116 -13.66 -0.55 4.24
N ALA A 117 -14.02 -1.01 3.04
CA ALA A 117 -13.51 -0.48 1.77
C ALA A 117 -14.61 -0.01 0.81
N GLY A 118 -15.89 -0.18 1.15
CA GLY A 118 -16.99 0.21 0.26
C GLY A 118 -16.95 1.69 -0.12
N LEU A 119 -16.58 2.58 0.79
CA LEU A 119 -16.42 4.02 0.49
C LEU A 119 -15.20 4.35 -0.37
N LEU A 120 -14.21 3.45 -0.46
CA LEU A 120 -13.09 3.62 -1.39
C LEU A 120 -13.52 3.41 -2.84
N SER A 121 -14.65 2.73 -3.09
CA SER A 121 -15.20 2.57 -4.44
C SER A 121 -15.54 3.88 -5.11
N GLN A 122 -15.61 5.01 -4.39
CA GLN A 122 -15.78 6.31 -5.01
C GLN A 122 -14.62 6.70 -5.93
N PHE A 123 -13.43 6.15 -5.69
CA PHE A 123 -12.23 6.52 -6.45
C PHE A 123 -12.13 5.77 -7.77
N GLY A 124 -12.68 4.55 -7.88
CA GLY A 124 -12.63 3.75 -9.10
C GLY A 124 -12.91 2.27 -8.87
N ARG A 125 -12.44 1.44 -9.81
CA ARG A 125 -12.76 0.01 -9.81
C ARG A 125 -12.24 -0.68 -8.56
N VAL A 126 -13.00 -1.62 -8.01
CA VAL A 126 -12.61 -2.37 -6.80
C VAL A 126 -12.30 -3.82 -7.14
N PHE A 127 -11.11 -4.26 -6.74
CA PHE A 127 -10.64 -5.64 -6.81
C PHE A 127 -10.36 -6.13 -5.39
N ALA A 128 -11.00 -7.21 -4.98
CA ALA A 128 -10.76 -7.82 -3.67
C ALA A 128 -10.71 -9.35 -3.80
N PRO A 129 -9.52 -9.97 -3.69
CA PRO A 129 -9.41 -11.42 -3.79
C PRO A 129 -9.96 -12.12 -2.54
N ARG A 130 -10.47 -13.33 -2.72
CA ARG A 130 -10.49 -14.34 -1.65
C ARG A 130 -9.13 -15.03 -1.65
N TYR A 131 -8.68 -15.45 -0.49
CA TYR A 131 -7.42 -16.15 -0.30
C TYR A 131 -7.55 -17.09 0.89
N GLN A 132 -6.64 -18.04 1.05
CA GLN A 132 -6.70 -18.97 2.18
C GLN A 132 -6.29 -18.28 3.49
N GLN A 133 -7.29 -17.88 4.28
CA GLN A 133 -7.09 -17.05 5.48
C GLN A 133 -6.37 -17.81 6.59
N ALA A 134 -5.35 -17.22 7.19
CA ALA A 134 -4.73 -17.74 8.41
C ALA A 134 -5.70 -17.65 9.61
N THR A 135 -5.72 -18.71 10.43
CA THR A 135 -6.51 -18.77 11.66
C THR A 135 -5.98 -17.79 12.73
N PRO A 136 -6.82 -17.30 13.66
CA PRO A 136 -6.42 -16.37 14.73
C PRO A 136 -5.20 -16.77 15.57
N PRO A 137 -4.96 -18.06 15.91
CA PRO A 137 -3.75 -18.50 16.61
C PRO A 137 -2.43 -18.21 15.87
N THR A 138 -2.47 -17.80 14.60
CA THR A 138 -1.30 -17.38 13.81
C THR A 138 -0.80 -15.99 14.19
N PHE A 139 -1.67 -15.17 14.79
CA PHE A 139 -1.40 -13.78 15.16
C PHE A 139 -1.35 -13.56 16.68
N ILE A 140 -2.12 -14.35 17.44
CA ILE A 140 -2.27 -14.20 18.89
C ILE A 140 -1.45 -15.27 19.61
N ASN A 141 -0.55 -14.86 20.50
CA ASN A 141 0.26 -15.74 21.35
C ASN A 141 1.03 -16.84 20.58
N SER A 142 1.41 -16.56 19.33
CA SER A 142 2.06 -17.52 18.46
C SER A 142 3.55 -17.69 18.79
N PRO A 143 4.09 -18.92 18.84
CA PRO A 143 5.53 -19.12 18.84
C PRO A 143 6.16 -18.57 17.56
N LEU A 144 7.36 -17.99 17.68
CA LEU A 144 8.16 -17.51 16.57
C LEU A 144 8.90 -18.67 15.90
N ASP A 145 8.16 -19.47 15.12
CA ASP A 145 8.67 -20.67 14.43
C ASP A 145 8.31 -20.69 12.93
N SER A 146 8.71 -21.75 12.23
CA SER A 146 8.47 -21.91 10.79
C SER A 146 7.00 -22.11 10.44
N THR A 147 6.17 -22.67 11.34
CA THR A 147 4.75 -22.91 11.08
C THR A 147 3.98 -21.60 10.91
N GLN A 148 4.30 -20.57 11.70
CA GLN A 148 3.71 -19.25 11.48
C GLN A 148 4.03 -18.72 10.08
N VAL A 149 5.30 -18.82 9.67
CA VAL A 149 5.77 -18.33 8.37
C VAL A 149 5.12 -19.09 7.22
N GLU A 150 5.00 -20.42 7.33
CA GLU A 150 4.33 -21.25 6.34
C GLU A 150 2.87 -20.85 6.13
N VAL A 151 2.11 -20.66 7.23
CA VAL A 151 0.69 -20.26 7.16
C VAL A 151 0.53 -18.88 6.54
N ILE A 152 1.39 -17.92 6.90
CA ILE A 152 1.36 -16.58 6.29
C ILE A 152 1.78 -16.63 4.82
N ASN A 153 2.80 -17.43 4.48
CA ASN A 153 3.29 -17.54 3.11
C ASN A 153 2.22 -18.12 2.17
N THR A 154 1.46 -19.14 2.60
CA THR A 154 0.33 -19.67 1.81
C THR A 154 -0.70 -18.58 1.51
N ALA A 155 -1.10 -17.80 2.51
CA ALA A 155 -2.04 -16.69 2.30
C ALA A 155 -1.45 -15.59 1.39
N TYR A 156 -0.14 -15.34 1.52
CA TYR A 156 0.57 -14.35 0.71
C TYR A 156 0.69 -14.76 -0.76
N GLU A 157 1.02 -16.02 -1.06
CA GLU A 157 1.11 -16.51 -2.44
C GLU A 157 -0.23 -16.39 -3.17
N ASP A 158 -1.35 -16.65 -2.49
CA ASP A 158 -2.69 -16.40 -3.03
C ASP A 158 -2.92 -14.91 -3.37
N VAL A 159 -2.62 -14.00 -2.43
CA VAL A 159 -2.77 -12.54 -2.65
C VAL A 159 -1.84 -12.02 -3.74
N LYS A 160 -0.60 -12.53 -3.80
CA LYS A 160 0.37 -12.19 -4.85
C LYS A 160 -0.12 -12.65 -6.22
N ALA A 161 -0.64 -13.88 -6.31
CA ALA A 161 -1.26 -14.40 -7.54
C ALA A 161 -2.39 -13.50 -8.02
N ALA A 162 -3.31 -13.13 -7.12
CA ALA A 162 -4.42 -12.23 -7.43
C ALA A 162 -3.93 -10.87 -7.94
N PHE A 163 -2.96 -10.26 -7.24
CA PHE A 163 -2.46 -8.95 -7.59
C PHE A 163 -1.74 -8.97 -8.95
N GLN A 164 -0.92 -9.99 -9.21
CA GLN A 164 -0.25 -10.15 -10.49
C GLN A 164 -1.24 -10.38 -11.64
N HIS A 165 -2.29 -11.17 -11.40
CA HIS A 165 -3.37 -11.37 -12.36
C HIS A 165 -4.10 -10.06 -12.67
N TYR A 166 -4.51 -9.31 -11.64
CA TYR A 166 -5.09 -7.98 -11.76
C TYR A 166 -4.19 -7.03 -12.56
N LEU A 167 -2.89 -6.99 -12.24
CA LEU A 167 -1.94 -6.09 -12.89
C LEU A 167 -1.78 -6.42 -14.39
N GLN A 168 -1.75 -7.71 -14.74
CA GLN A 168 -1.55 -8.18 -16.11
C GLN A 168 -2.79 -8.02 -16.99
N HIS A 169 -4.00 -8.24 -16.44
CA HIS A 169 -5.22 -8.33 -17.24
C HIS A 169 -6.16 -7.13 -17.09
N HIS A 170 -6.10 -6.42 -15.96
CA HIS A 170 -7.16 -5.46 -15.61
C HIS A 170 -6.66 -4.04 -15.35
N ASN A 171 -5.50 -3.84 -14.70
CA ASN A 171 -5.03 -2.52 -14.26
C ASN A 171 -4.85 -1.52 -15.41
N ASN A 172 -4.30 -1.94 -16.56
CA ASN A 172 -4.08 -1.10 -17.74
C ASN A 172 -3.33 0.22 -17.47
N GLY A 173 -2.44 0.24 -16.47
CA GLY A 173 -1.67 1.42 -16.09
C GLY A 173 -2.40 2.41 -15.17
N ASN A 174 -3.57 2.04 -14.65
CA ASN A 174 -4.29 2.83 -13.67
C ASN A 174 -3.46 3.05 -12.39
N LYS A 175 -3.69 4.18 -11.74
CA LYS A 175 -3.18 4.43 -10.39
C LYS A 175 -3.80 3.43 -9.41
N ILE A 176 -3.06 3.08 -8.37
CA ILE A 176 -3.41 2.00 -7.44
C ILE A 176 -3.54 2.58 -6.04
N ILE A 177 -4.71 2.37 -5.42
CA ILE A 177 -4.90 2.44 -3.98
C ILE A 177 -4.82 1.01 -3.47
N LEU A 178 -3.75 0.67 -2.75
CA LEU A 178 -3.66 -0.61 -2.04
C LEU A 178 -4.27 -0.42 -0.66
N ALA A 179 -5.33 -1.14 -0.32
CA ALA A 179 -5.95 -1.02 0.98
C ALA A 179 -6.11 -2.38 1.67
N SER A 180 -6.03 -2.39 3.00
CA SER A 180 -6.08 -3.64 3.76
C SER A 180 -6.33 -3.43 5.25
N HIS A 181 -6.66 -4.51 5.95
CA HIS A 181 -6.83 -4.53 7.40
C HIS A 181 -6.28 -5.83 8.02
N SER A 182 -5.73 -5.74 9.23
CA SER A 182 -5.33 -6.89 10.07
C SER A 182 -4.42 -7.88 9.31
N GLN A 183 -4.85 -9.13 9.06
CA GLN A 183 -4.10 -10.08 8.24
C GLN A 183 -3.76 -9.51 6.85
N GLY A 184 -4.73 -8.88 6.18
CA GLY A 184 -4.50 -8.28 4.88
C GLY A 184 -3.40 -7.22 4.90
N ALA A 185 -3.23 -6.51 6.02
CA ALA A 185 -2.17 -5.52 6.18
C ALA A 185 -0.78 -6.15 6.23
N PHE A 186 -0.61 -7.35 6.78
CA PHE A 186 0.64 -8.11 6.61
C PHE A 186 0.87 -8.49 5.16
N LEU A 187 -0.15 -9.04 4.50
CA LEU A 187 -0.02 -9.53 3.13
C LEU A 187 0.31 -8.38 2.15
N VAL A 188 -0.34 -7.22 2.31
CA VAL A 188 0.00 -6.01 1.55
C VAL A 188 1.39 -5.50 1.89
N SER A 189 1.85 -5.59 3.15
CA SER A 189 3.21 -5.17 3.50
C SER A 189 4.27 -6.03 2.82
N ILE A 190 4.06 -7.35 2.78
CA ILE A 190 4.92 -8.29 2.03
C ILE A 190 4.82 -8.01 0.52
N LEU A 191 3.62 -7.77 -0.01
CA LEU A 191 3.39 -7.47 -1.42
C LEU A 191 4.11 -6.20 -1.88
N LEU A 192 4.05 -5.14 -1.09
CA LEU A 192 4.78 -3.90 -1.33
C LEU A 192 6.29 -4.17 -1.38
N ARG A 193 6.82 -4.91 -0.42
CA ARG A 193 8.24 -5.28 -0.38
C ARG A 193 8.64 -6.09 -1.62
N ASP A 194 7.84 -7.09 -1.98
CA ASP A 194 8.22 -8.06 -3.02
C ASP A 194 8.02 -7.52 -4.44
N LEU A 195 6.99 -6.72 -4.68
CA LEU A 195 6.63 -6.28 -6.03
C LEU A 195 6.87 -4.78 -6.28
N PHE A 196 6.73 -3.92 -5.27
CA PHE A 196 6.79 -2.46 -5.45
C PHE A 196 8.16 -1.89 -5.09
N ASP A 197 8.79 -2.37 -4.02
CA ASP A 197 9.90 -1.66 -3.37
C ASP A 197 11.12 -1.45 -4.28
N ASP A 198 11.44 -2.39 -5.18
CA ASP A 198 12.50 -2.21 -6.19
C ASP A 198 11.96 -1.93 -7.62
N ASN A 199 10.63 -1.82 -7.78
CA ASN A 199 9.99 -1.51 -9.06
C ASN A 199 9.49 -0.06 -9.11
N SER A 200 10.28 0.84 -9.72
CA SER A 200 9.92 2.26 -9.82
C SER A 200 8.61 2.49 -10.57
N SER A 201 8.31 1.70 -11.61
CA SER A 201 7.07 1.83 -12.38
C SER A 201 5.83 1.52 -11.56
N LEU A 202 5.89 0.52 -10.66
CA LEU A 202 4.78 0.23 -9.75
C LEU A 202 4.67 1.26 -8.64
N ARG A 203 5.78 1.76 -8.09
CA ARG A 203 5.75 2.87 -7.13
C ARG A 203 5.14 4.14 -7.72
N GLU A 204 5.41 4.44 -9.00
CA GLU A 204 4.78 5.55 -9.71
C GLU A 204 3.26 5.38 -9.88
N GLN A 205 2.75 4.15 -9.91
CA GLN A 205 1.31 3.89 -9.95
C GLN A 205 0.66 4.00 -8.57
N LEU A 206 1.40 3.84 -7.48
CA LEU A 206 0.86 3.84 -6.12
C LEU A 206 0.40 5.25 -5.70
N VAL A 207 -0.89 5.41 -5.42
CA VAL A 207 -1.44 6.62 -4.78
C VAL A 207 -1.09 6.57 -3.30
N VAL A 208 -1.49 5.48 -2.65
CA VAL A 208 -1.25 5.21 -1.24
C VAL A 208 -1.40 3.72 -0.98
N ALA A 209 -0.64 3.20 -0.02
CA ALA A 209 -0.87 1.88 0.55
C ALA A 209 -1.35 2.00 2.00
N VAL A 210 -2.50 1.40 2.31
CA VAL A 210 -3.11 1.38 3.64
C VAL A 210 -2.94 0.00 4.25
N THR A 211 -2.21 -0.08 5.36
CA THR A 211 -1.91 -1.31 6.11
C THR A 211 -2.45 -1.23 7.56
N ALA A 212 -3.76 -1.01 7.71
CA ALA A 212 -4.41 -0.72 8.99
C ALA A 212 -4.62 -1.95 9.91
N GLY A 213 -4.80 -1.69 11.20
CA GLY A 213 -5.20 -2.67 12.22
C GLY A 213 -4.09 -3.56 12.78
N ILE A 214 -2.90 -3.56 12.20
CA ILE A 214 -1.76 -4.27 12.79
C ILE A 214 -0.49 -3.46 12.68
N VAL A 215 0.50 -3.81 13.51
CA VAL A 215 1.81 -3.20 13.42
C VAL A 215 2.46 -3.64 12.10
N SER A 216 2.47 -2.76 11.12
CA SER A 216 2.96 -3.08 9.77
C SER A 216 4.02 -2.10 9.27
N SER A 217 4.35 -1.04 10.02
CA SER A 217 5.40 -0.08 9.65
C SER A 217 6.38 0.14 10.81
N TYR A 218 7.66 -0.05 10.53
CA TYR A 218 8.76 0.19 11.46
C TYR A 218 10.05 0.49 10.71
N ALA A 219 10.92 1.30 11.32
CA ALA A 219 12.27 1.56 10.86
C ALA A 219 13.12 2.05 12.03
N GLU A 220 14.41 2.27 11.81
CA GLU A 220 15.28 2.88 12.80
C GLU A 220 14.71 4.25 13.22
N ALA A 221 14.79 4.57 14.51
CA ALA A 221 14.24 5.83 15.03
C ALA A 221 14.80 7.04 14.25
N GLY A 222 13.91 7.91 13.78
CA GLY A 222 14.27 9.08 12.97
C GLY A 222 14.39 8.83 11.46
N LYS A 223 14.22 7.59 10.98
CA LYS A 223 14.12 7.27 9.54
C LYS A 223 12.67 7.34 9.04
N ILE A 224 12.50 7.57 7.74
CA ILE A 224 11.20 7.66 7.06
C ILE A 224 10.84 6.39 6.27
N ASP A 225 11.88 5.61 5.97
CA ASP A 225 11.95 4.37 5.23
C ASP A 225 12.86 3.37 5.98
N GLY A 226 12.96 2.15 5.46
CA GLY A 226 13.68 1.02 6.05
C GLY A 226 12.75 0.07 6.81
N GLY A 227 13.30 -1.08 7.21
CA GLY A 227 12.56 -2.12 7.93
C GLY A 227 11.79 -3.03 6.97
N TRP A 228 10.53 -2.70 6.66
CA TRP A 228 9.74 -3.43 5.66
C TRP A 228 10.11 -3.06 4.23
N TRP A 229 10.42 -1.79 3.96
CA TRP A 229 10.61 -1.22 2.63
C TRP A 229 11.78 -0.27 2.63
N GLU A 230 12.66 -0.36 1.64
CA GLU A 230 13.85 0.51 1.54
C GLU A 230 13.60 1.73 0.64
N ASN A 231 12.59 1.69 -0.24
CA ASN A 231 12.30 2.75 -1.21
C ASN A 231 10.84 3.25 -1.20
N ILE A 232 10.01 2.77 -0.28
CA ILE A 232 8.62 3.22 -0.10
C ILE A 232 8.51 3.90 1.26
N PRO A 233 8.35 5.24 1.32
CA PRO A 233 8.29 5.96 2.58
C PRO A 233 6.90 5.81 3.22
N ARG A 234 6.80 6.09 4.52
CA ARG A 234 5.51 6.43 5.12
C ARG A 234 5.00 7.77 4.61
N CYS A 235 3.71 8.02 4.77
CA CYS A 235 3.16 9.35 4.52
C CYS A 235 3.58 10.31 5.64
N GLU A 236 4.13 11.47 5.26
CA GLU A 236 4.47 12.60 6.14
C GLU A 236 3.64 13.84 5.82
N GLU A 237 3.06 13.91 4.62
CA GLU A 237 2.19 15.01 4.18
C GLU A 237 0.82 14.53 3.70
N PHE A 238 -0.18 15.41 3.81
CA PHE A 238 -1.60 15.11 3.53
C PHE A 238 -1.81 14.66 2.08
N GLU A 239 -1.17 15.33 1.12
CA GLU A 239 -1.28 15.08 -0.31
C GLU A 239 -0.16 14.18 -0.88
N GLN A 240 0.72 13.62 -0.03
CA GLN A 240 1.85 12.81 -0.51
C GLN A 240 1.39 11.52 -1.19
N CYS A 241 1.82 11.29 -2.44
CA CYS A 241 1.59 10.05 -3.18
C CYS A 241 2.68 9.01 -2.88
N GLY A 242 2.41 7.74 -3.23
CA GLY A 242 3.42 6.68 -3.23
C GLY A 242 3.93 6.31 -1.84
N CYS A 243 3.11 6.52 -0.81
CA CYS A 243 3.48 6.34 0.59
C CYS A 243 2.57 5.35 1.32
N VAL A 244 3.02 4.90 2.49
CA VAL A 244 2.27 3.97 3.35
C VAL A 244 1.59 4.70 4.51
N MET A 245 0.31 4.39 4.72
CA MET A 245 -0.49 4.77 5.89
C MET A 245 -0.82 3.52 6.72
N THR A 246 -0.71 3.63 8.03
CA THR A 246 -1.15 2.57 8.95
C THR A 246 -1.69 3.20 10.23
N TRP A 247 -2.68 2.57 10.84
CA TRP A 247 -3.19 3.00 12.14
C TRP A 247 -3.83 1.86 12.92
N ARG A 248 -3.90 2.08 14.23
CA ARG A 248 -4.66 1.32 15.21
C ARG A 248 -5.34 2.30 16.17
N SER A 249 -6.46 1.87 16.72
CA SER A 249 -7.28 2.71 17.60
C SER A 249 -7.57 2.03 18.95
N PHE A 250 -7.61 2.85 20.00
CA PHE A 250 -7.75 2.43 21.39
C PHE A 250 -8.70 3.37 22.14
N LYS A 251 -9.25 2.92 23.25
CA LYS A 251 -10.03 3.78 24.14
C LYS A 251 -9.12 4.78 24.85
N GLU A 252 -9.56 6.03 24.97
CA GLU A 252 -8.86 7.03 25.78
C GLU A 252 -8.56 6.52 27.20
N GLY A 253 -7.35 6.77 27.69
CA GLY A 253 -6.83 6.21 28.93
C GLY A 253 -6.39 4.73 28.87
N GLN A 254 -6.66 3.98 27.79
CA GLN A 254 -6.13 2.62 27.62
C GLN A 254 -4.61 2.65 27.45
N THR A 255 -3.92 1.73 28.12
CA THR A 255 -2.49 1.52 27.86
C THR A 255 -2.31 0.88 26.49
N ILE A 256 -1.65 1.59 25.57
CA ILE A 256 -1.28 1.03 24.26
C ILE A 256 -0.39 -0.21 24.49
N PRO A 257 -0.80 -1.38 23.99
CA PRO A 257 -0.09 -2.64 24.23
C PRO A 257 1.28 -2.62 23.54
N PHE A 258 2.22 -3.38 24.10
CA PHE A 258 3.46 -3.69 23.37
C PHE A 258 3.14 -4.51 22.12
N ILE A 259 4.07 -4.54 21.17
CA ILE A 259 3.99 -5.49 20.07
C ILE A 259 3.84 -6.92 20.63
N SER A 260 2.92 -7.70 20.05
CA SER A 260 2.69 -9.09 20.44
C SER A 260 4.00 -9.88 20.32
N PRO A 261 4.40 -10.68 21.33
CA PRO A 261 5.59 -11.53 21.22
C PRO A 261 5.54 -12.51 20.05
N GLY A 262 4.35 -12.87 19.59
CA GLY A 262 4.12 -13.72 18.42
C GLY A 262 3.97 -12.96 17.11
N HIS A 263 4.37 -11.70 17.04
CA HIS A 263 4.21 -10.89 15.83
C HIS A 263 5.20 -11.32 14.73
N LEU A 264 4.73 -11.42 13.48
CA LEU A 264 5.53 -11.91 12.34
C LEU A 264 6.87 -11.17 12.17
N THR A 265 6.89 -9.85 12.40
CA THR A 265 8.10 -9.04 12.26
C THR A 265 9.20 -9.39 13.27
N LEU A 266 8.86 -10.08 14.35
CA LEU A 266 9.81 -10.61 15.34
C LEU A 266 10.30 -12.02 14.98
N ASN A 267 9.67 -12.70 14.02
CA ASN A 267 9.99 -14.08 13.68
C ASN A 267 11.24 -14.15 12.77
N PRO A 268 12.39 -14.68 13.21
CA PRO A 268 13.61 -14.73 12.39
C PRO A 268 13.45 -15.57 11.12
N ASN A 269 12.51 -16.52 11.10
CA ASN A 269 12.24 -17.31 9.92
C ASN A 269 11.58 -16.49 8.80
N ALA A 270 10.90 -15.39 9.13
CA ALA A 270 10.23 -14.55 8.12
C ALA A 270 11.25 -13.85 7.22
N ALA A 271 12.33 -13.31 7.78
CA ALA A 271 13.42 -12.73 7.00
C ALA A 271 14.19 -13.81 6.22
N ASN A 272 14.43 -14.98 6.83
CA ASN A 272 15.09 -16.11 6.14
C ASN A 272 14.31 -16.62 4.92
N GLN A 273 12.98 -16.52 4.95
CA GLN A 273 12.08 -16.87 3.85
C GLN A 273 11.76 -15.67 2.95
N ASN A 274 12.52 -14.56 3.05
CA ASN A 274 12.40 -13.38 2.20
C ASN A 274 11.02 -12.67 2.27
N LEU A 275 10.25 -12.88 3.34
CA LEU A 275 9.00 -12.14 3.58
C LEU A 275 9.26 -10.71 4.08
N LEU A 276 10.42 -10.49 4.71
CA LEU A 276 10.90 -9.22 5.26
C LEU A 276 12.36 -9.02 4.81
N TYR A 277 12.84 -7.78 4.65
CA TYR A 277 14.29 -7.54 4.50
C TYR A 277 15.05 -7.83 5.78
N ARG A 278 14.48 -7.44 6.92
CA ARG A 278 15.02 -7.71 8.25
C ARG A 278 13.90 -7.84 9.26
N ASN A 279 14.21 -8.31 10.46
CA ASN A 279 13.27 -8.30 11.57
C ASN A 279 13.19 -6.94 12.25
N LEU A 280 12.08 -6.72 12.96
CA LEU A 280 11.94 -5.61 13.90
C LEU A 280 12.90 -5.77 15.07
N ASN A 281 13.73 -4.76 15.30
CA ASN A 281 14.56 -4.63 16.48
C ASN A 281 13.86 -3.71 17.49
N VAL A 282 13.16 -4.29 18.48
CA VAL A 282 12.37 -3.53 19.47
C VAL A 282 13.18 -2.55 20.32
N SER A 283 14.50 -2.65 20.33
CA SER A 283 15.39 -1.73 21.06
C SER A 283 15.82 -0.52 20.23
N ASN A 284 15.85 -0.62 18.90
CA ASN A 284 16.39 0.41 18.00
C ASN A 284 15.33 0.97 17.03
N ASP A 285 14.32 0.17 16.69
CA ASP A 285 13.28 0.54 15.75
C ASP A 285 12.09 1.21 16.43
N GLN A 286 11.55 2.20 15.74
CA GLN A 286 10.31 2.86 16.07
C GLN A 286 9.19 2.29 15.19
N LEU A 287 8.05 2.00 15.81
CA LEU A 287 6.81 1.72 15.07
C LEU A 287 6.17 3.02 14.61
N PHE A 288 5.71 3.05 13.37
CA PHE A 288 5.04 4.22 12.80
C PHE A 288 3.54 3.98 12.65
N GLN A 289 2.81 5.08 12.68
CA GLN A 289 1.39 5.18 12.40
C GLN A 289 1.14 6.58 11.87
N ASP A 290 0.13 6.71 11.03
CA ASP A 290 -0.32 7.98 10.48
C ASP A 290 -0.67 8.97 11.61
N SER A 291 -0.24 10.21 11.43
CA SER A 291 -0.49 11.32 12.35
C SER A 291 -0.72 12.63 11.60
N VAL A 292 -0.91 12.56 10.28
CA VAL A 292 -1.05 13.73 9.42
C VAL A 292 -2.41 14.40 9.64
N TYR A 293 -3.49 13.62 9.74
CA TYR A 293 -4.84 14.14 9.95
C TYR A 293 -5.14 14.50 11.42
N TYR A 294 -4.84 13.57 12.34
CA TYR A 294 -5.05 13.78 13.76
C TYR A 294 -3.72 13.90 14.51
N SER A 295 -3.54 15.04 15.19
CA SER A 295 -2.33 15.37 15.96
C SER A 295 -2.39 14.84 17.40
N THR A 296 -1.39 15.17 18.23
CA THR A 296 -1.39 14.83 19.66
C THR A 296 -2.44 15.57 20.49
N ALA A 297 -2.98 16.68 19.99
CA ALA A 297 -4.03 17.41 20.68
C ALA A 297 -5.36 16.67 20.53
N SER A 298 -6.13 16.57 21.62
CA SER A 298 -7.51 16.08 21.57
C SER A 298 -8.35 17.03 20.74
N GLN A 299 -9.07 16.49 19.76
CA GLN A 299 -9.94 17.23 18.87
C GLN A 299 -11.11 16.34 18.43
N PRO A 300 -12.25 16.94 17.99
CA PRO A 300 -13.40 16.17 17.57
C PRO A 300 -13.04 15.20 16.44
N LEU A 301 -13.51 13.95 16.55
CA LEU A 301 -13.45 12.99 15.47
C LEU A 301 -14.48 13.41 14.42
N GLU A 302 -13.99 13.92 13.31
CA GLU A 302 -14.82 14.24 12.15
C GLU A 302 -15.35 12.96 11.52
N TYR A 303 -16.64 12.69 11.77
CA TYR A 303 -17.41 11.53 11.34
C TYR A 303 -16.84 10.16 11.73
N TYR A 304 -17.43 9.55 12.76
CA TYR A 304 -17.41 8.09 12.90
C TYR A 304 -18.35 7.48 11.86
N ILE A 305 -17.81 6.73 10.88
CA ILE A 305 -18.61 6.20 9.76
C ILE A 305 -18.84 4.71 9.91
N THR A 306 -20.07 4.25 9.72
CA THR A 306 -20.42 2.82 9.71
C THR A 306 -21.50 2.50 8.69
N LEU A 307 -21.67 1.22 8.35
CA LEU A 307 -22.80 0.78 7.54
C LEU A 307 -24.10 1.11 8.26
N ARG A 308 -25.08 1.69 7.55
CA ARG A 308 -26.41 1.96 8.10
C ARG A 308 -27.10 0.67 8.55
N GLY A 309 -26.98 -0.38 7.74
CA GLY A 309 -27.71 -1.63 7.94
C GLY A 309 -29.22 -1.39 8.08
N ASN A 310 -29.80 -1.87 9.18
CA ASN A 310 -31.22 -1.75 9.50
C ASN A 310 -31.55 -0.57 10.44
N ALA A 311 -30.64 0.40 10.61
CA ALA A 311 -30.91 1.55 11.45
C ALA A 311 -32.17 2.31 10.95
N PRO A 312 -33.04 2.80 11.85
CA PRO A 312 -34.29 3.49 11.49
C PRO A 312 -34.07 4.93 10.98
N TYR A 313 -32.82 5.35 10.84
CA TYR A 313 -32.37 6.69 10.42
C TYR A 313 -31.41 6.58 9.23
N GLY A 314 -31.14 7.70 8.56
CA GLY A 314 -30.24 7.74 7.39
C GLY A 314 -30.91 7.38 6.06
N GLY A 315 -32.23 7.16 6.05
CA GLY A 315 -33.01 6.96 4.82
C GLY A 315 -32.47 5.81 3.96
N ASN A 316 -32.14 6.10 2.70
CA ASN A 316 -31.61 5.12 1.74
C ASN A 316 -30.08 5.11 1.63
N ALA A 317 -29.37 5.90 2.43
CA ALA A 317 -27.90 5.89 2.45
C ALA A 317 -27.39 4.50 2.88
N GLY A 318 -26.26 4.05 2.31
CA GLY A 318 -25.63 2.81 2.75
C GLY A 318 -24.77 2.99 4.00
N PHE A 319 -24.30 4.21 4.25
CA PHE A 319 -23.51 4.58 5.42
C PHE A 319 -24.20 5.65 6.26
N VAL A 320 -23.89 5.64 7.55
CA VAL A 320 -24.21 6.71 8.50
C VAL A 320 -22.94 7.24 9.14
N ALA A 321 -22.95 8.52 9.47
CA ALA A 321 -21.86 9.19 10.18
C ALA A 321 -22.37 9.82 11.47
N PHE A 322 -21.57 9.73 12.54
CA PHE A 322 -21.79 10.48 13.78
C PHE A 322 -20.72 11.55 13.91
N ASP A 323 -21.15 12.81 13.85
CA ASP A 323 -20.30 13.98 14.05
C ASP A 323 -20.33 14.48 15.50
N ASP A 324 -19.25 15.10 15.96
CA ASP A 324 -19.08 15.59 17.34
C ASP A 324 -19.55 14.56 18.40
N PHE A 325 -19.23 13.29 18.17
CA PHE A 325 -19.66 12.17 19.02
C PHE A 325 -18.49 11.50 19.76
N TYR A 326 -17.29 11.63 19.20
CA TYR A 326 -16.04 11.20 19.80
C TYR A 326 -15.00 12.30 19.73
N GLN A 327 -14.05 12.30 20.65
CA GLN A 327 -12.76 12.97 20.51
C GLN A 327 -11.70 11.96 20.07
N ILE A 328 -10.71 12.43 19.33
CA ILE A 328 -9.58 11.64 18.88
C ILE A 328 -8.26 12.40 19.05
N ARG A 329 -7.20 11.68 19.40
CA ARG A 329 -5.82 12.17 19.35
C ARG A 329 -4.83 11.07 19.05
N PHE A 330 -3.75 11.43 18.37
CA PHE A 330 -2.57 10.59 18.25
C PHE A 330 -1.84 10.49 19.59
N GLN A 331 -1.39 9.28 19.96
CA GLN A 331 -0.54 9.07 21.12
C GLN A 331 0.63 8.16 20.78
N ARG A 332 1.83 8.61 21.18
CA ARG A 332 3.02 7.78 21.30
C ARG A 332 3.46 7.75 22.77
N SER A 333 3.51 6.55 23.35
CA SER A 333 3.99 6.32 24.73
C SER A 333 5.33 5.57 24.76
N GLY A 334 5.90 5.25 23.60
CA GLY A 334 7.22 4.65 23.46
C GLY A 334 7.56 4.36 21.99
N MET A 335 8.72 3.76 21.75
CA MET A 335 9.16 3.38 20.40
C MET A 335 8.20 2.40 19.73
N THR A 336 7.65 1.46 20.50
CA THR A 336 6.74 0.41 20.02
C THR A 336 5.29 0.59 20.47
N ARG A 337 4.94 1.75 20.99
CA ARG A 337 3.60 2.05 21.51
C ARG A 337 3.06 3.32 20.88
N VAL A 338 2.30 3.15 19.80
CA VAL A 338 1.68 4.22 19.04
C VAL A 338 0.26 3.82 18.66
N GLY A 339 -0.67 4.78 18.63
CA GLY A 339 -2.08 4.55 18.36
C GLY A 339 -2.90 5.83 18.37
N PHE A 340 -4.14 5.75 17.89
CA PHE A 340 -5.15 6.77 18.13
C PHE A 340 -5.91 6.44 19.41
N MET A 341 -6.10 7.44 20.25
CA MET A 341 -6.92 7.36 21.44
C MET A 341 -8.26 8.02 21.14
N VAL A 342 -9.34 7.30 21.42
CA VAL A 342 -10.70 7.70 21.11
C VAL A 342 -11.52 7.77 22.40
N GLU A 343 -12.11 8.92 22.66
CA GLU A 343 -12.98 9.17 23.81
C GLU A 343 -14.41 9.37 23.32
N HIS A 344 -15.38 8.70 23.94
CA HIS A 344 -16.79 8.93 23.66
C HIS A 344 -17.29 10.14 24.45
N THR A 345 -17.68 11.20 23.75
CA THR A 345 -18.07 12.49 24.35
C THR A 345 -19.42 12.97 23.80
N PRO A 346 -20.52 12.24 24.07
CA PRO A 346 -21.83 12.59 23.54
C PRO A 346 -22.35 13.88 24.18
N GLN A 347 -23.14 14.64 23.43
CA GLN A 347 -23.87 15.79 23.97
C GLN A 347 -24.96 15.32 24.97
N PRO A 348 -25.42 16.19 25.89
CA PRO A 348 -26.51 15.84 26.80
C PRO A 348 -27.77 15.42 26.02
N ASN A 349 -28.31 14.25 26.35
CA ASN A 349 -29.48 13.63 25.70
C ASN A 349 -29.25 13.14 24.26
N ASP A 350 -28.00 13.00 23.84
CA ASP A 350 -27.69 12.37 22.55
C ASP A 350 -28.22 10.93 22.49
N GLN A 351 -29.03 10.67 21.47
CA GLN A 351 -29.73 9.41 21.25
C GLN A 351 -28.93 8.46 20.35
N ARG A 352 -27.81 8.91 19.77
CA ARG A 352 -26.98 8.07 18.89
C ARG A 352 -26.39 6.91 19.68
N PRO A 353 -26.47 5.67 19.17
CA PRO A 353 -25.89 4.52 19.85
C PRO A 353 -24.37 4.58 19.76
N ASN A 354 -23.65 4.28 20.84
CA ASN A 354 -22.19 4.18 20.84
C ASN A 354 -21.72 2.83 20.25
N PRO A 355 -21.24 2.75 18.99
CA PRO A 355 -20.89 1.48 18.36
C PRO A 355 -19.55 0.91 18.85
N LEU A 356 -18.78 1.69 19.60
CA LEU A 356 -17.52 1.26 20.22
C LEU A 356 -17.74 0.54 21.54
N LEU A 357 -18.91 0.68 22.18
CA LEU A 357 -19.20 0.07 23.48
C LEU A 357 -19.12 -1.46 23.43
N ASP A 358 -19.61 -2.08 22.35
CA ASP A 358 -19.58 -3.53 22.18
C ASP A 358 -18.14 -4.07 22.07
N GLU A 359 -17.22 -3.30 21.48
CA GLU A 359 -15.81 -3.68 21.38
C GLU A 359 -15.14 -3.76 22.74
N GLU A 360 -15.56 -2.94 23.71
CA GLU A 360 -15.01 -2.95 25.07
C GLU A 360 -15.35 -4.25 25.82
N SER A 361 -16.39 -4.95 25.40
CA SER A 361 -16.78 -6.26 25.94
C SER A 361 -16.03 -7.43 25.29
N ASN A 362 -15.27 -7.19 24.22
CA ASN A 362 -14.55 -8.23 23.51
C ASN A 362 -13.40 -8.77 24.39
N PRO A 363 -13.22 -10.09 24.53
CA PRO A 363 -12.10 -10.67 25.30
C PRO A 363 -10.71 -10.19 24.86
N SER A 364 -10.56 -9.77 23.60
CA SER A 364 -9.30 -9.26 23.04
C SER A 364 -9.12 -7.75 23.19
N PHE A 365 -10.10 -7.02 23.73
CA PHE A 365 -10.11 -5.55 23.80
C PHE A 365 -8.85 -4.98 24.46
N THR A 366 -8.37 -5.58 25.56
CA THR A 366 -7.15 -5.14 26.25
C THR A 366 -5.92 -5.16 25.32
N ALA A 367 -5.83 -6.13 24.41
CA ALA A 367 -4.69 -6.30 23.50
C ALA A 367 -4.90 -5.63 22.12
N MET A 368 -6.15 -5.45 21.72
CA MET A 368 -6.50 -5.04 20.36
C MET A 368 -7.17 -3.66 20.28
N GLY A 369 -7.66 -3.11 21.39
CA GLY A 369 -8.40 -1.85 21.40
C GLY A 369 -9.65 -1.95 20.52
N TYR A 370 -9.88 -0.91 19.72
CA TYR A 370 -10.99 -0.83 18.76
C TYR A 370 -10.65 -1.43 17.39
N HIS A 371 -9.81 -2.47 17.35
CA HIS A 371 -9.33 -3.12 16.12
C HIS A 371 -10.40 -3.40 15.05
N ASN A 372 -11.57 -3.90 15.45
CA ASN A 372 -12.64 -4.20 14.48
C ASN A 372 -13.36 -2.94 13.96
N ARG A 373 -12.97 -1.75 14.45
CA ARG A 373 -13.53 -0.44 14.12
C ARG A 373 -12.47 0.56 13.65
N ASP A 374 -11.24 0.11 13.38
CA ASP A 374 -10.16 0.99 12.90
C ASP A 374 -10.54 1.77 11.64
N TYR A 375 -11.18 1.10 10.67
CA TYR A 375 -11.69 1.78 9.48
C TYR A 375 -12.83 2.73 9.84
N ASN A 376 -13.81 2.31 10.64
CA ASN A 376 -14.92 3.19 11.04
C ASN A 376 -14.46 4.51 11.69
N ILE A 377 -13.37 4.45 12.46
CA ILE A 377 -12.79 5.60 13.15
C ILE A 377 -11.98 6.49 12.20
N TYR A 378 -11.22 5.92 11.26
CA TYR A 378 -10.32 6.70 10.40
C TYR A 378 -10.82 6.88 8.96
N GLN A 379 -12.03 6.41 8.65
CA GLN A 379 -12.55 6.36 7.29
C GLN A 379 -12.60 7.74 6.65
N TRP A 380 -13.15 8.73 7.35
CA TRP A 380 -13.29 10.07 6.79
C TRP A 380 -11.93 10.70 6.50
N ALA A 381 -11.02 10.66 7.48
CA ALA A 381 -9.65 11.12 7.33
C ALA A 381 -8.94 10.45 6.15
N LEU A 382 -9.13 9.13 5.97
CA LEU A 382 -8.60 8.39 4.83
C LEU A 382 -9.17 8.90 3.50
N LEU A 383 -10.49 9.10 3.41
CA LEU A 383 -11.14 9.59 2.19
C LEU A 383 -10.62 10.98 1.80
N GLN A 384 -10.54 11.90 2.77
CA GLN A 384 -10.02 13.26 2.54
C GLN A 384 -8.57 13.24 2.06
N GLN A 385 -7.73 12.41 2.69
CA GLN A 385 -6.34 12.26 2.28
C GLN A 385 -6.22 11.64 0.88
N ILE A 386 -7.04 10.64 0.52
CA ILE A 386 -7.02 10.08 -0.84
C ILE A 386 -7.51 11.10 -1.87
N ASP A 387 -8.58 11.85 -1.59
CA ASP A 387 -9.05 12.93 -2.48
C ASP A 387 -7.92 13.95 -2.75
N ALA A 388 -7.25 14.41 -1.71
CA ALA A 388 -6.20 15.42 -1.83
C ALA A 388 -4.91 14.85 -2.45
N LYS A 389 -4.57 13.59 -2.15
CA LYS A 389 -3.53 12.84 -2.88
C LYS A 389 -3.90 12.79 -4.35
N LEU A 390 -5.07 12.30 -4.73
CA LEU A 390 -5.48 12.21 -6.15
C LEU A 390 -5.47 13.56 -6.87
N ALA A 391 -5.81 14.65 -6.17
CA ALA A 391 -5.74 16.01 -6.71
C ALA A 391 -4.31 16.48 -7.07
N VAL A 392 -3.28 15.86 -6.49
CA VAL A 392 -1.86 16.13 -6.82
C VAL A 392 -1.17 14.95 -7.52
N CYS A 393 -1.67 13.72 -7.31
CA CYS A 393 -1.22 12.48 -7.94
C CYS A 393 -1.70 12.42 -9.41
N THR A 394 -2.68 13.26 -9.80
CA THR A 394 -3.06 13.62 -11.17
C THR A 394 -2.85 15.13 -11.32
N LEU A 395 -2.12 15.76 -12.26
CA LEU A 395 -1.52 15.44 -13.54
C LEU A 395 -0.03 15.81 -13.53
N THR A 396 0.86 14.92 -13.08
CA THR A 396 2.22 14.85 -13.62
C THR A 396 2.59 13.44 -14.07
N ASN A 397 2.89 13.17 -15.34
CA ASN A 397 1.84 13.15 -16.33
C ASN A 397 2.12 12.00 -17.36
N SER A 398 1.55 11.95 -18.57
CA SER A 398 1.87 10.88 -19.53
C SER A 398 3.39 10.83 -19.86
N VAL A 399 3.88 9.98 -20.76
CA VAL A 399 5.29 10.09 -21.22
C VAL A 399 5.63 11.49 -21.78
N LYS A 400 4.65 12.37 -22.02
CA LYS A 400 4.86 13.79 -22.39
C LYS A 400 5.42 14.69 -21.28
N ASP A 401 5.57 14.14 -20.10
CA ASP A 401 5.17 14.90 -18.94
C ASP A 401 6.03 14.48 -17.71
N TRP A 402 6.50 13.23 -17.70
CA TRP A 402 7.84 12.90 -17.22
C TRP A 402 8.94 13.53 -18.11
N LYS A 403 8.66 13.75 -19.41
CA LYS A 403 9.50 14.56 -20.30
C LYS A 403 9.50 16.06 -19.95
N ALA A 404 8.55 16.52 -19.15
CA ALA A 404 8.55 17.89 -18.63
C ALA A 404 9.31 18.01 -17.30
N ASN A 405 9.37 16.96 -16.47
CA ASN A 405 9.85 17.09 -15.09
C ASN A 405 10.94 16.12 -14.64
N ASN A 406 11.67 15.45 -15.55
CA ASN A 406 13.14 15.25 -15.47
C ASN A 406 13.62 14.18 -16.48
N VAL A 407 14.67 14.52 -17.23
CA VAL A 407 15.64 13.63 -17.93
C VAL A 407 15.54 13.40 -19.47
N ASN A 408 14.42 13.63 -20.18
CA ASN A 408 14.37 13.29 -21.63
C ASN A 408 14.20 14.43 -22.66
N SER A 409 14.11 15.70 -22.23
CA SER A 409 14.07 16.84 -23.14
C SER A 409 15.47 17.31 -23.58
N LEU A 410 16.50 17.01 -22.78
CA LEU A 410 17.89 17.38 -23.04
C LEU A 410 18.49 16.57 -24.20
N GLN A 411 18.65 17.20 -25.35
CA GLN A 411 19.32 16.68 -26.55
C GLN A 411 20.75 17.19 -26.62
N ILE A 412 21.67 16.32 -27.03
CA ILE A 412 23.09 16.66 -27.19
C ILE A 412 23.53 16.13 -28.54
N GLN A 413 24.00 17.02 -29.40
CA GLN A 413 24.47 16.70 -30.73
C GLN A 413 25.93 17.12 -30.88
N ASN A 414 26.77 16.23 -31.40
CA ASN A 414 28.11 16.61 -31.82
C ASN A 414 28.02 17.55 -33.03
N GLY A 415 28.83 18.61 -33.02
CA GLY A 415 29.04 19.41 -34.21
C GLY A 415 29.59 18.56 -35.36
N PRO A 416 29.42 18.96 -36.63
CA PRO A 416 29.87 18.15 -37.78
C PRO A 416 31.37 17.82 -37.77
N ALA A 417 32.19 18.67 -37.15
CA ALA A 417 33.62 18.46 -36.96
C ALA A 417 33.98 17.97 -35.54
N SER A 418 32.97 17.56 -34.75
CA SER A 418 33.04 17.11 -33.35
C SER A 418 33.81 18.02 -32.38
N ASN A 419 33.98 19.29 -32.75
CA ASN A 419 34.72 20.31 -32.00
C ASN A 419 33.83 21.11 -31.04
N TYR A 420 32.52 20.86 -31.04
CA TYR A 420 31.57 21.39 -30.08
C TYR A 420 30.43 20.40 -29.85
N LEU A 421 29.72 20.55 -28.73
CA LEU A 421 28.42 19.93 -28.49
C LEU A 421 27.35 21.00 -28.56
N ARG A 422 26.25 20.73 -29.27
CA ARG A 422 25.03 21.52 -29.21
C ARG A 422 24.06 20.87 -28.24
N ILE A 423 23.58 21.66 -27.29
CA ILE A 423 22.70 21.26 -26.22
C ILE A 423 21.39 22.00 -26.41
N SER A 424 20.31 21.25 -26.56
CA SER A 424 18.98 21.77 -26.82
C SER A 424 17.94 21.05 -25.99
N ILE A 425 16.83 21.72 -25.77
CA ILE A 425 15.59 21.12 -25.31
C ILE A 425 14.60 21.22 -26.47
N GLU A 426 14.11 20.07 -26.94
CA GLU A 426 13.16 20.01 -28.06
C GLU A 426 13.64 20.85 -29.28
N ASP A 427 14.90 20.64 -29.71
CA ASP A 427 15.59 21.36 -30.79
C ASP A 427 15.81 22.88 -30.57
N SER A 428 15.28 23.44 -29.48
CA SER A 428 15.54 24.82 -29.06
C SER A 428 16.85 24.89 -28.28
N PRO A 429 17.81 25.75 -28.68
CA PRO A 429 19.09 25.84 -28.00
C PRO A 429 18.93 26.38 -26.57
N ILE A 430 19.54 25.71 -25.60
CA ILE A 430 19.61 26.21 -24.22
C ILE A 430 20.72 27.25 -24.17
N ARG A 431 20.45 28.48 -23.74
CA ARG A 431 21.39 29.61 -23.77
C ARG A 431 21.89 29.93 -22.37
N ASP A 432 23.16 30.29 -22.25
CA ASP A 432 23.80 30.75 -21.00
C ASP A 432 23.69 29.74 -19.83
N GLU A 433 23.42 28.48 -20.15
CA GLU A 433 23.31 27.38 -19.19
C GLU A 433 24.67 26.80 -18.84
N THR A 434 24.91 26.58 -17.55
CA THR A 434 26.16 25.96 -17.06
C THR A 434 26.16 24.46 -17.33
N VAL A 435 27.26 23.98 -17.92
CA VAL A 435 27.46 22.61 -18.32
C VAL A 435 28.74 22.07 -17.70
N LYS A 436 28.64 20.89 -17.09
CA LYS A 436 29.77 20.15 -16.52
C LYS A 436 29.93 18.80 -17.20
N ILE A 437 31.16 18.40 -17.53
CA ILE A 437 31.45 17.11 -18.15
C ILE A 437 32.36 16.30 -17.22
N TYR A 438 31.98 15.06 -16.94
CA TYR A 438 32.70 14.12 -16.07
C TYR A 438 33.13 12.88 -16.85
N ASP A 439 34.31 12.34 -16.53
CA ASP A 439 34.73 11.02 -17.04
C ASP A 439 34.02 9.86 -16.32
N LEU A 440 34.25 8.62 -16.79
CA LEU A 440 33.61 7.41 -16.24
C LEU A 440 33.95 7.14 -14.77
N ASN A 441 35.04 7.73 -14.25
CA ASN A 441 35.43 7.62 -12.84
C ASN A 441 34.88 8.80 -12.00
N GLY A 442 34.04 9.66 -12.59
CA GLY A 442 33.42 10.80 -11.91
C GLY A 442 34.31 12.05 -11.79
N ARG A 443 35.45 12.12 -12.47
CA ARG A 443 36.33 13.30 -12.42
C ARG A 443 35.83 14.39 -13.38
N LEU A 444 35.73 15.63 -12.90
CA LEU A 444 35.35 16.79 -13.73
C LEU A 444 36.44 17.08 -14.78
N ILE A 445 36.03 17.15 -16.05
CA ILE A 445 36.88 17.36 -17.22
C ILE A 445 36.72 18.78 -17.78
N LEU A 446 35.49 19.30 -17.79
CA LEU A 446 35.17 20.64 -18.29
C LEU A 446 33.98 21.22 -17.51
N GLU A 447 34.03 22.51 -17.19
CA GLU A 447 32.91 23.31 -16.72
C GLU A 447 32.88 24.61 -17.53
N THR A 448 31.76 24.88 -18.22
CA THR A 448 31.59 26.05 -19.11
C THR A 448 30.10 26.37 -19.27
N ALA A 449 29.75 27.51 -19.85
CA ALA A 449 28.36 27.82 -20.23
C ALA A 449 28.10 27.61 -21.73
N THR A 450 26.85 27.33 -22.09
CA THR A 450 26.37 27.32 -23.48
C THR A 450 26.29 28.74 -24.06
N ASP A 451 26.63 28.89 -25.34
CA ASP A 451 26.44 30.16 -26.05
C ASP A 451 24.97 30.41 -26.44
N SER A 452 24.69 31.57 -27.06
CA SER A 452 23.34 31.93 -27.55
C SER A 452 22.73 30.96 -28.58
N SER A 453 23.53 30.05 -29.14
CA SER A 453 23.11 28.99 -30.06
C SER A 453 23.08 27.60 -29.40
N GLY A 454 23.30 27.55 -28.09
CA GLY A 454 23.28 26.35 -27.26
C GLY A 454 24.52 25.49 -27.39
N LYS A 455 25.66 26.05 -27.77
CA LYS A 455 26.88 25.28 -28.03
C LYS A 455 27.92 25.43 -26.92
N ILE A 456 28.69 24.36 -26.70
CA ILE A 456 29.92 24.35 -25.90
C ILE A 456 31.08 23.79 -26.71
N ASN A 457 32.27 24.38 -26.60
CA ASN A 457 33.46 23.92 -27.33
C ASN A 457 34.08 22.68 -26.65
N THR A 458 34.35 21.63 -27.42
CA THR A 458 34.92 20.35 -26.95
C THR A 458 36.26 20.00 -27.60
N SER A 459 36.88 20.92 -28.35
CA SER A 459 38.13 20.70 -29.11
C SER A 459 39.33 20.23 -28.26
N GLY A 460 39.32 20.50 -26.95
CA GLY A 460 40.35 20.08 -26.00
C GLY A 460 40.08 18.74 -25.30
N ILE A 461 38.88 18.17 -25.43
CA ILE A 461 38.50 16.94 -24.70
C ILE A 461 38.87 15.70 -25.53
N PRO A 462 39.57 14.70 -24.95
CA PRO A 462 39.91 13.47 -25.64
C PRO A 462 38.67 12.67 -26.09
N PRO A 463 38.73 11.85 -27.15
CA PRO A 463 37.62 10.98 -27.52
C PRO A 463 37.37 9.89 -26.48
N SER A 464 36.19 9.87 -25.88
CA SER A 464 35.74 8.85 -24.92
C SER A 464 34.25 9.04 -24.62
N VAL A 465 33.73 8.16 -23.75
CA VAL A 465 32.42 8.30 -23.13
C VAL A 465 32.53 9.16 -21.87
N TYR A 466 31.63 10.13 -21.74
CA TYR A 466 31.54 11.04 -20.62
C TYR A 466 30.09 11.16 -20.12
N PHE A 467 29.92 11.76 -18.94
CA PHE A 467 28.62 12.20 -18.45
C PHE A 467 28.57 13.73 -18.45
N LEU A 468 27.61 14.28 -19.19
CA LEU A 468 27.35 15.71 -19.27
C LEU A 468 26.20 16.05 -18.33
N HIS A 469 26.41 17.03 -17.45
CA HIS A 469 25.46 17.49 -16.47
C HIS A 469 25.10 18.95 -16.73
N THR A 470 23.80 19.25 -16.65
CA THR A 470 23.21 20.59 -16.71
C THR A 470 22.15 20.71 -15.62
N GLY A 471 21.65 21.91 -15.36
CA GLY A 471 20.47 22.15 -14.53
C GLY A 471 19.19 21.47 -15.05
N PHE A 472 19.20 20.99 -16.30
CA PHE A 472 18.09 20.28 -16.95
C PHE A 472 18.25 18.75 -16.96
N GLY A 473 19.34 18.23 -16.38
CA GLY A 473 19.57 16.80 -16.22
C GLY A 473 20.97 16.33 -16.63
N VAL A 474 21.19 15.02 -16.47
CA VAL A 474 22.44 14.31 -16.79
C VAL A 474 22.25 13.45 -18.02
N LYS A 475 23.23 13.46 -18.93
CA LYS A 475 23.23 12.57 -20.09
C LYS A 475 24.60 11.97 -20.37
N LYS A 476 24.62 10.68 -20.69
CA LYS A 476 25.81 10.02 -21.23
C LYS A 476 26.07 10.53 -22.65
N ILE A 477 27.27 11.02 -22.89
CA ILE A 477 27.70 11.54 -24.19
C ILE A 477 28.93 10.79 -24.69
N LEU A 478 29.11 10.79 -26.00
CA LEU A 478 30.30 10.28 -26.66
C LEU A 478 30.93 11.43 -27.44
N ILE A 479 32.16 11.80 -27.07
CA ILE A 479 32.96 12.75 -27.84
C ILE A 479 33.80 11.92 -28.79
N GLN A 480 33.59 12.12 -30.09
CA GLN A 480 34.36 11.50 -31.17
C GLN A 480 35.28 12.55 -31.80
N ARG A 481 36.34 12.15 -32.51
CA ARG A 481 37.17 13.06 -33.31
C ARG A 481 37.37 12.49 -34.69
#